data_AF-L1IRT7-F1
#
_entry.id   AF-L1IRT7-F1
#
_cell.length_a   1.000
_cell.length_b   1.000
_cell.length_c   1.000
_cell.angle_alpha   90.00
_cell.angle_beta   90.00
_cell.angle_gamma   90.00
#
_symmetry.space_group_name_H-M   'P 1'
#
loop_
_entity.id
_entity.type
_entity.pdbx_description
1 polymer ?
#
loop_
_entity_poly.entity_id
_entity_poly.type
_entity_poly.pdbx_seq_one_letter_code
_entity_poly.pdbx_strand_id
1 'polypeptide(L)'
;FLKNTADVIFECNLLCKCDAQKCPNRILQRGITCRLEVFWTGRERGWGVRAAEDIPRGAMVCEYVGEYINEDEADKRANDLYLMEL
;
A
#
# COMPACT_ATOMS: atom_id res chain seq x y z
N PHE A 1 17.96 0.10 -0.51
CA PHE A 1 17.40 0.01 0.85
C PHE A 1 16.22 -0.96 0.93
N LEU A 2 15.65 -1.38 -0.21
CA LEU A 2 15.34 -2.79 -0.45
C LEU A 2 16.17 -3.20 -1.67
N LYS A 3 17.34 -3.81 -1.44
CA LYS A 3 18.09 -4.50 -2.49
C LYS A 3 18.00 -5.99 -2.16
N ASN A 4 17.72 -6.81 -3.18
CA ASN A 4 17.55 -8.27 -3.18
C ASN A 4 16.14 -8.83 -2.93
N THR A 5 15.51 -9.30 -4.02
CA THR A 5 15.07 -10.70 -4.21
C THR A 5 14.48 -11.42 -2.99
N ALA A 6 13.52 -10.81 -2.30
CA ALA A 6 12.67 -11.52 -1.34
C ALA A 6 11.23 -11.38 -1.83
N ASP A 7 10.59 -12.51 -2.13
CA ASP A 7 9.21 -12.54 -2.65
C ASP A 7 8.18 -12.02 -1.62
N VAL A 8 8.57 -11.89 -0.34
CA VAL A 8 7.73 -11.38 0.76
C VAL A 8 8.58 -10.63 1.80
N ILE A 9 8.05 -9.53 2.35
CA ILE A 9 8.65 -8.77 3.45
C ILE A 9 7.91 -9.10 4.77
N PHE A 10 8.66 -9.45 5.82
CA PHE A 10 8.09 -9.72 7.15
C PHE A 10 8.42 -8.61 8.14
N GLU A 11 7.41 -7.86 8.55
CA GLU A 11 7.55 -6.86 9.61
C GLU A 11 7.57 -7.48 11.01
N CYS A 12 8.16 -6.75 11.97
CA CYS A 12 8.02 -7.08 13.37
C CYS A 12 6.57 -6.92 13.83
N ASN A 13 6.12 -7.84 14.67
CA ASN A 13 4.76 -7.87 15.23
C ASN A 13 4.78 -7.76 16.76
N LEU A 14 3.62 -7.79 17.40
CA LEU A 14 3.48 -7.59 18.85
C LEU A 14 4.26 -8.59 19.73
N LEU A 15 4.68 -9.74 19.17
CA LEU A 15 5.47 -10.75 19.88
C LEU A 15 6.98 -10.47 19.82
N CYS A 16 7.44 -9.51 19.02
CA CYS A 16 8.84 -9.12 18.95
C CYS A 16 9.25 -8.28 20.19
N LYS A 17 10.47 -8.51 20.71
CA LYS A 17 11.02 -7.78 21.88
C LYS A 17 11.47 -6.33 21.59
N CYS A 18 11.28 -5.85 20.36
CA CYS A 18 11.71 -4.52 19.94
C CYS A 18 10.77 -3.43 20.47
N ASP A 19 11.29 -2.22 20.67
CA ASP A 19 10.46 -1.03 20.90
C ASP A 19 9.60 -0.79 19.65
N ALA A 20 8.28 -0.94 19.78
CA ALA A 20 7.34 -0.82 18.66
C ALA A 20 7.39 0.57 17.99
N GLN A 21 7.72 1.62 18.73
CA GLN A 21 7.80 2.97 18.17
C GLN A 21 9.09 3.21 17.41
N LYS A 22 10.21 2.61 17.86
CA LYS A 22 11.55 2.85 17.29
C LYS A 22 12.02 1.76 16.32
N CYS A 23 11.35 0.62 16.25
CA CYS A 23 11.76 -0.48 15.40
C CYS A 23 11.76 -0.06 13.91
N PRO A 24 12.89 -0.19 13.19
CA PRO A 24 12.92 0.14 11.77
C PRO A 24 12.18 -0.90 10.90
N ASN A 25 11.88 -2.09 11.42
CA ASN A 25 11.15 -3.16 10.72
C ASN A 25 9.63 -3.11 10.98
N ARG A 26 9.06 -1.90 11.02
CA ARG A 26 7.62 -1.62 11.25
C ARG A 26 7.20 -0.41 10.40
N ILE A 27 7.24 -0.54 9.09
CA ILE A 27 7.07 0.57 8.13
C ILE A 27 5.62 0.62 7.63
N LEU A 28 5.10 -0.47 7.06
CA LEU A 28 3.73 -0.60 6.54
C LEU A 28 2.70 -0.41 7.65
N GLN A 29 2.92 -1.04 8.81
CA GLN A 29 1.98 -0.94 9.94
C GLN A 29 1.85 0.46 10.56
N ARG A 30 2.72 1.41 10.19
CA ARG A 30 2.60 2.83 10.61
C ARG A 30 1.62 3.63 9.74
N GLY A 31 1.11 3.02 8.66
CA GLY A 31 0.19 3.67 7.73
C GLY A 31 0.89 4.68 6.82
N ILE A 32 0.07 5.53 6.20
CA ILE A 32 0.51 6.56 5.26
C ILE A 32 1.26 7.66 6.03
N THR A 33 2.53 7.87 5.67
CA THR A 33 3.39 8.89 6.29
C THR A 33 3.77 10.03 5.35
N CYS A 34 3.55 9.87 4.05
CA CYS A 34 3.78 10.92 3.06
C CYS A 34 2.49 11.70 2.74
N ARG A 35 2.63 12.96 2.32
CA ARG A 35 1.49 13.77 1.88
C ARG A 35 1.08 13.39 0.45
N LEU A 36 -0.15 12.92 0.32
CA LEU A 36 -0.77 12.55 -0.95
C LEU A 36 -2.01 13.42 -1.20
N GLU A 37 -2.33 13.64 -2.46
CA GLU A 37 -3.50 14.39 -2.90
C GLU A 37 -4.29 13.59 -3.94
N VAL A 38 -5.60 13.47 -3.71
CA VAL A 38 -6.54 12.98 -4.71
C VAL A 38 -6.92 14.15 -5.60
N PHE A 39 -6.66 14.03 -6.90
CA PHE A 39 -6.89 15.11 -7.84
C PHE A 39 -7.51 14.61 -9.15
N TRP A 40 -8.24 15.49 -9.82
CA TRP A 40 -8.82 15.20 -11.12
C TRP A 40 -7.77 15.32 -12.21
N THR A 41 -7.58 14.24 -12.97
CA THR A 41 -6.56 14.14 -14.03
C THR A 41 -7.11 14.45 -15.42
N GLY A 42 -8.42 14.63 -15.56
CA GLY A 42 -9.10 14.85 -16.84
C GLY A 42 -10.06 13.72 -17.21
N ARG A 43 -10.82 13.92 -18.30
CA ARG A 43 -11.88 12.97 -18.73
C ARG A 43 -11.37 11.59 -19.15
N GLU A 44 -10.11 11.49 -19.56
CA GLU A 44 -9.55 10.22 -20.08
C GLU A 44 -9.21 9.22 -18.96
N ARG A 45 -8.73 9.71 -17.82
CA ARG A 45 -8.23 8.87 -16.71
C ARG A 45 -9.00 9.04 -15.41
N GLY A 46 -9.79 10.11 -15.29
CA GLY A 46 -10.61 10.38 -14.12
C GLY A 46 -9.81 10.87 -12.93
N TRP A 47 -10.08 10.31 -11.75
CA TRP A 47 -9.38 10.65 -10.52
C TRP A 47 -8.04 9.91 -10.42
N GLY A 48 -7.04 10.58 -9.87
CA GLY A 48 -5.74 10.00 -9.58
C GLY A 48 -5.20 10.47 -8.23
N VAL A 49 -4.10 9.86 -7.82
CA VAL A 49 -3.35 10.26 -6.62
C VAL A 49 -2.00 10.79 -7.05
N ARG A 50 -1.59 11.95 -6.52
CA ARG A 50 -0.24 12.50 -6.70
C ARG A 50 0.45 12.74 -5.36
N ALA A 51 1.77 12.82 -5.40
CA ALA A 51 2.56 13.28 -4.26
C ALA A 51 2.38 14.79 -4.07
N ALA A 52 2.11 15.21 -2.83
CA ALA A 52 2.05 16.61 -2.41
C ALA A 52 3.34 17.06 -1.68
N GLU A 53 4.39 16.25 -1.79
CA GLU A 53 5.75 16.50 -1.33
C GLU A 53 6.75 15.59 -2.06
N ASP A 54 8.05 15.88 -1.92
CA ASP A 54 9.09 14.99 -2.43
C ASP A 54 9.15 13.70 -1.62
N ILE A 55 8.98 12.56 -2.29
CA ILE A 55 9.02 11.24 -1.68
C ILE A 55 10.40 10.59 -1.96
N PRO A 56 11.23 10.32 -0.94
CA PRO A 56 12.52 9.69 -1.14
C PRO A 56 12.39 8.29 -1.75
N ARG A 57 13.36 7.91 -2.60
CA ARG A 57 13.39 6.57 -3.20
C ARG A 57 13.39 5.48 -2.13
N GLY A 58 12.43 4.58 -2.21
CA GLY A 58 12.28 3.45 -1.28
C GLY A 58 11.45 3.75 -0.03
N ALA A 59 10.85 4.95 0.07
CA ALA A 59 9.81 5.22 1.06
C ALA A 59 8.52 4.46 0.72
N MET A 60 7.78 4.08 1.77
CA MET A 60 6.42 3.55 1.64
C MET A 60 5.47 4.68 1.26
N VAL A 61 4.56 4.42 0.33
CA VAL A 61 3.57 5.40 -0.16
C VAL A 61 2.22 5.18 0.52
N CYS A 62 1.52 4.10 0.14
CA CYS A 62 0.25 3.67 0.71
C CYS A 62 0.04 2.18 0.46
N GLU A 63 -0.97 1.62 1.13
CA GLU A 63 -1.43 0.25 0.92
C GLU A 63 -2.63 0.23 -0.04
N TYR A 64 -2.75 -0.83 -0.84
CA TYR A 64 -3.99 -1.12 -1.55
C TYR A 64 -4.96 -1.79 -0.57
N VAL A 65 -5.85 -0.98 0.02
CA VAL A 65 -6.83 -1.46 0.99
C VAL A 65 -8.18 -1.65 0.31
N GLY A 66 -8.82 -2.79 0.55
CA GLY A 66 -10.11 -3.14 -0.01
C GLY A 66 -10.77 -4.30 0.72
N GLU A 67 -11.90 -4.76 0.18
CA GLU A 67 -12.57 -5.96 0.65
C GLU A 67 -11.78 -7.21 0.21
N TYR A 68 -11.41 -8.07 1.15
CA TYR A 68 -10.80 -9.36 0.83
C TYR A 68 -11.90 -10.37 0.48
N ILE A 69 -11.94 -10.78 -0.78
CA ILE A 69 -12.88 -11.75 -1.32
C ILE A 69 -12.13 -12.95 -1.92
N ASN A 70 -12.81 -14.08 -2.05
CA ASN A 70 -12.27 -15.24 -2.77
C ASN A 70 -12.54 -15.13 -4.28
N GLU A 71 -11.90 -16.00 -5.05
CA GLU A 71 -12.03 -16.06 -6.52
C GLU A 71 -13.48 -16.22 -6.97
N ASP A 72 -14.26 -17.11 -6.33
CA ASP A 72 -15.68 -17.33 -6.64
C ASP A 72 -16.54 -16.07 -6.52
N GLU A 73 -16.22 -15.18 -5.56
CA GLU A 73 -16.93 -13.91 -5.37
C GLU A 73 -16.40 -12.84 -6.33
N ALA A 74 -15.09 -12.83 -6.62
CA ALA A 74 -14.50 -11.95 -7.60
C ALA A 74 -15.12 -12.16 -9.00
N ASP A 75 -15.28 -13.41 -9.43
CA ASP A 75 -15.88 -13.77 -10.72
C ASP A 75 -17.35 -13.34 -10.87
N LYS A 76 -18.06 -13.14 -9.75
CA LYS A 76 -19.46 -12.68 -9.74
C LYS A 76 -19.58 -11.16 -9.81
N ARG A 77 -18.50 -10.40 -9.59
CA ARG A 77 -18.52 -8.94 -9.61
C ARG A 77 -18.76 -8.46 -11.05
N ALA A 78 -19.77 -7.62 -11.23
CA ALA A 78 -20.04 -6.99 -12.52
C ALA A 78 -18.98 -5.95 -12.91
N ASN A 79 -18.14 -5.52 -11.97
CA ASN A 79 -17.09 -4.52 -12.17
C ASN A 79 -15.80 -4.98 -11.50
N ASP A 80 -14.77 -5.16 -12.31
CA ASP A 80 -13.43 -5.64 -11.97
C ASP A 80 -12.38 -4.52 -11.91
N LEU A 81 -12.75 -3.27 -12.22
CA LEU A 81 -11.82 -2.14 -12.31
C LEU A 81 -11.06 -1.83 -11.00
N TYR A 82 -11.57 -2.30 -9.87
CA TYR A 82 -11.01 -2.10 -8.53
C TYR A 82 -10.71 -3.43 -7.84
N LEU A 83 -10.43 -4.48 -8.61
CA LEU A 83 -9.91 -5.74 -8.09
C LEU A 83 -8.38 -5.76 -8.20
N MET A 84 -7.74 -6.33 -7.19
CA MET A 84 -6.32 -6.61 -7.17
C MET A 84 -6.15 -8.09 -6.80
N GLU A 85 -5.51 -8.84 -7.68
CA GLU A 85 -5.15 -10.25 -7.45
C GLU A 85 -3.96 -10.34 -6.49
N LEU A 86 -3.99 -11.32 -5.59
CA LEU A 86 -2.95 -11.59 -4.58
C LEU A 86 -2.20 -12.88 -4.90
#